data_AF-A0A940F3J2-F1
#
_entry.id   AF-A0A940F3J2-F1
#
_cell.length_a   1.000
_cell.length_b   1.000
_cell.length_c   1.000
_cell.angle_alpha   90.00
_cell.angle_beta   90.00
_cell.angle_gamma   90.00
#
_symmetry.space_group_name_H-M   'P 1'
#
loop_
_entity.id
_entity.type
_entity.pdbx_description
1 polymer ?
#
loop_
_entity_poly.entity_id
_entity_poly.type
_entity_poly.pdbx_seq_one_letter_code
_entity_poly.pdbx_strand_id
1 'polypeptide(L)'
;MSLEASCPRCTSPVKESDGAYACGVHGAIEPLWRPAQAGYEAFADLVGRVEDLPTFLPWPMSPGWTISDFGCVASPERARATVTTTVGTSDLDGPVEVTIVVEEPGIGLGSRCAGTTYDDPGGQVGHGPPTVRVRAGGRSVPMWPVDTRDDDDLLARSVFAGEAEGRWLWLVMRPAAAALLLRDEWLLADVTGFGPEALEMPFGGPRPTW
;
A
#
# COMPACT_ATOMS: atom_id res chain seq x y z
N MET A 1 4.36 -16.64 12.71
CA MET A 1 3.08 -16.96 12.03
C MET A 1 3.31 -16.75 10.54
N SER A 2 2.96 -17.73 9.69
CA SER A 2 3.36 -17.72 8.27
C SER A 2 2.56 -16.69 7.47
N LEU A 3 3.27 -15.79 6.78
CA LEU A 3 2.69 -14.97 5.72
C LEU A 3 2.06 -15.89 4.66
N GLU A 4 0.89 -15.51 4.16
CA GLU A 4 0.16 -16.21 3.12
C GLU A 4 0.49 -15.61 1.75
N ALA A 5 0.76 -16.48 0.77
CA ALA A 5 1.04 -16.09 -0.60
C ALA A 5 -0.27 -15.84 -1.38
N SER A 6 -0.29 -14.77 -2.16
CA SER A 6 -1.39 -14.44 -3.09
C SER A 6 -0.87 -13.74 -4.34
N CYS A 7 -1.72 -13.56 -5.34
CA CYS A 7 -1.33 -12.83 -6.55
C CYS A 7 -1.28 -11.32 -6.25
N PRO A 8 -0.23 -10.58 -6.66
CA PRO A 8 -0.20 -9.13 -6.47
C PRO A 8 -1.28 -8.39 -7.28
N ARG A 9 -1.72 -8.98 -8.39
CA ARG A 9 -2.64 -8.35 -9.36
C ARG A 9 -4.12 -8.72 -9.21
N CYS A 10 -4.44 -9.78 -8.46
CA CYS A 10 -5.83 -10.19 -8.22
C CYS A 10 -5.99 -11.01 -6.95
N THR A 11 -7.23 -11.37 -6.62
CA THR A 11 -7.60 -12.19 -5.46
C THR A 11 -7.61 -13.69 -5.74
N SER A 12 -7.22 -14.13 -6.95
CA SER A 12 -7.20 -15.55 -7.29
C SER A 12 -6.13 -16.31 -6.49
N PRO A 13 -6.41 -17.56 -6.06
CA PRO A 13 -5.42 -18.42 -5.43
C PRO A 13 -4.18 -18.62 -6.30
N VAL A 14 -3.03 -18.77 -5.66
CA VAL A 14 -1.75 -19.06 -6.31
C VAL A 14 -1.36 -20.52 -6.09
N LYS A 15 -0.65 -21.09 -7.04
CA LYS A 15 -0.06 -22.43 -6.93
C LYS A 15 1.45 -22.30 -6.81
N GLU A 16 2.04 -23.07 -5.90
CA GLU A 16 3.47 -23.22 -5.78
C GLU A 16 3.92 -24.52 -6.47
N SER A 17 5.02 -24.46 -7.22
CA SER A 17 5.74 -25.63 -7.72
C SER A 17 7.24 -25.32 -7.74
N ASP A 18 8.05 -26.16 -7.08
CA ASP A 18 9.52 -26.01 -7.03
C ASP A 18 9.99 -24.60 -6.62
N GLY A 19 9.29 -23.96 -5.66
CA GLY A 19 9.58 -22.61 -5.19
C GLY A 19 9.11 -21.47 -6.12
N ALA A 20 8.52 -21.79 -7.28
CA ALA A 20 7.92 -20.82 -8.19
C ALA A 20 6.41 -20.70 -7.95
N TYR A 21 5.87 -19.49 -8.11
CA TYR A 21 4.45 -19.19 -7.91
C TYR A 21 3.76 -18.85 -9.23
N ALA A 22 2.55 -19.37 -9.41
CA ALA A 22 1.72 -19.06 -10.57
C ALA A 22 0.27 -18.75 -10.17
N CYS A 23 -0.27 -17.70 -10.78
CA CYS A 23 -1.68 -17.35 -10.75
C CYS A 23 -2.38 -17.90 -12.00
N GLY A 24 -3.59 -18.45 -11.84
CA GLY A 24 -4.38 -18.93 -12.98
C GLY A 24 -4.75 -17.86 -14.01
N VAL A 25 -4.71 -16.57 -13.63
CA VAL A 25 -5.03 -15.43 -14.49
C VAL A 25 -3.77 -14.79 -15.08
N HIS A 26 -2.71 -14.64 -14.28
CA HIS A 26 -1.52 -13.87 -14.64
C HIS A 26 -0.28 -14.72 -14.96
N GLY A 27 -0.38 -16.05 -14.87
CA GLY A 27 0.75 -16.93 -15.11
C GLY A 27 1.78 -16.86 -13.98
N ALA A 28 3.06 -16.92 -14.33
CA ALA A 28 4.17 -16.84 -13.37
C ALA A 28 4.19 -15.47 -12.68
N ILE A 29 4.36 -15.47 -11.36
CA ILE A 29 4.34 -14.26 -10.53
C ILE A 29 5.39 -14.36 -9.43
N GLU A 30 5.77 -13.20 -8.88
CA GLU A 30 6.29 -13.10 -7.53
C GLU A 30 5.11 -12.97 -6.57
N PRO A 31 5.01 -13.79 -5.52
CA PRO A 31 3.86 -13.79 -4.62
C PRO A 31 3.83 -12.53 -3.74
N LEU A 32 2.63 -12.02 -3.52
CA LEU A 32 2.32 -11.09 -2.43
C LEU A 32 2.19 -11.89 -1.13
N TRP A 33 3.06 -11.61 -0.17
CA TRP A 33 3.05 -12.14 1.18
C TRP A 33 2.34 -11.18 2.13
N ARG A 34 1.27 -11.65 2.79
CA ARG A 34 0.52 -10.89 3.81
C ARG A 34 0.25 -11.77 5.03
N PRO A 35 0.20 -11.22 6.25
CA PRO A 35 -0.22 -12.01 7.40
C PRO A 35 -1.73 -12.29 7.34
N ALA A 36 -2.16 -13.38 7.98
CA ALA A 36 -3.59 -13.62 8.20
C ALA A 36 -4.21 -12.57 9.14
N GLN A 37 -3.43 -12.08 10.11
CA GLN A 37 -3.79 -11.02 11.06
C GLN A 37 -2.60 -10.09 11.28
N ALA A 38 -2.84 -8.77 11.25
CA ALA A 38 -1.81 -7.78 11.54
C ALA A 38 -1.38 -7.84 13.02
N GLY A 39 -0.07 -7.79 13.25
CA GLY A 39 0.52 -7.82 14.58
C GLY A 39 2.02 -7.59 14.52
N TYR A 40 2.60 -7.28 15.67
CA TYR A 40 4.01 -6.87 15.79
C TYR A 40 4.99 -7.92 15.23
N GLU A 41 4.86 -9.19 15.63
CA GLU A 41 5.76 -10.25 15.16
C GLU A 41 5.75 -10.40 13.64
N ALA A 42 4.55 -10.41 13.03
CA ALA A 42 4.41 -10.51 11.59
C ALA A 42 4.92 -9.26 10.87
N PHE A 43 4.83 -8.09 11.49
CA PHE A 43 5.36 -6.85 10.95
C PHE A 43 6.90 -6.85 10.99
N ALA A 44 7.50 -7.32 12.07
CA ALA A 44 8.95 -7.52 12.16
C ALA A 44 9.44 -8.52 11.10
N ASP A 45 8.71 -9.63 10.90
CA ASP A 45 8.99 -10.60 9.84
C ASP A 45 8.90 -9.96 8.44
N LEU A 46 7.94 -9.06 8.21
CA LEU A 46 7.83 -8.30 6.97
C LEU A 46 9.02 -7.37 6.77
N VAL A 47 9.35 -6.55 7.77
CA VAL A 47 10.46 -5.59 7.71
C VAL A 47 11.78 -6.31 7.40
N GLY A 48 12.00 -7.49 7.98
CA GLY A 48 13.15 -8.33 7.66
C GLY A 48 13.18 -8.88 6.22
N ARG A 49 12.03 -8.96 5.53
CA ARG A 49 11.92 -9.45 4.14
C ARG A 49 12.06 -8.35 3.09
N VAL A 50 11.73 -7.10 3.42
CA VAL A 50 11.69 -6.01 2.44
C VAL A 50 13.04 -5.33 2.21
N GLU A 51 14.03 -5.62 3.05
CA GLU A 51 15.40 -5.08 2.97
C GLU A 51 15.38 -3.56 2.74
N ASP A 52 15.89 -3.09 1.59
CA ASP A 52 16.02 -1.68 1.23
C ASP A 52 14.76 -1.07 0.58
N LEU A 53 13.66 -1.81 0.49
CA LEU A 53 12.41 -1.31 -0.11
C LEU A 53 11.59 -0.54 0.94
N PRO A 54 11.35 0.77 0.76
CA PRO A 54 10.65 1.57 1.75
C PRO A 54 9.25 1.01 2.05
N THR A 55 8.90 1.02 3.34
CA THR A 55 7.56 0.66 3.79
C THR A 55 7.00 1.86 4.53
N PHE A 56 6.08 2.57 3.88
CA PHE A 56 5.59 3.83 4.40
C PHE A 56 4.36 3.67 5.30
N LEU A 57 4.27 4.51 6.33
CA LEU A 57 3.04 4.77 7.08
C LEU A 57 2.82 6.28 7.21
N PRO A 58 1.57 6.75 7.36
CA PRO A 58 1.31 8.09 7.81
C PRO A 58 1.99 8.37 9.15
N TRP A 59 2.69 9.50 9.26
CA TRP A 59 3.46 9.81 10.47
C TRP A 59 3.34 11.28 10.90
N PRO A 60 3.26 11.58 12.22
CA PRO A 60 2.89 10.64 13.27
C PRO A 60 1.50 10.05 13.00
N MET A 61 1.27 8.80 13.41
CA MET A 61 -0.09 8.26 13.35
C MET A 61 -0.98 9.04 14.32
N SER A 62 -2.12 9.52 13.83
CA SER A 62 -3.10 10.21 14.66
C SER A 62 -3.58 9.30 15.80
N PRO A 63 -3.93 9.84 16.99
CA PRO A 63 -4.43 9.04 18.10
C PRO A 63 -5.59 8.12 17.69
N GLY A 64 -5.52 6.84 18.10
CA GLY A 64 -6.53 5.83 17.79
C GLY A 64 -6.42 5.22 16.39
N TRP A 65 -5.45 5.64 15.57
CA TRP A 65 -5.16 4.96 14.31
C TRP A 65 -4.35 3.69 14.55
N THR A 66 -4.59 2.67 13.74
CA THR A 66 -3.95 1.35 13.83
C THR A 66 -3.53 0.85 12.47
N ILE A 67 -2.53 -0.03 12.45
CA ILE A 67 -2.11 -0.78 11.26
C ILE A 67 -3.01 -2.01 11.17
N SER A 68 -3.87 -2.04 10.16
CA SER A 68 -4.85 -3.10 9.94
C SER A 68 -4.32 -4.23 9.06
N ASP A 69 -3.38 -3.93 8.18
CA ASP A 69 -2.80 -4.89 7.25
C ASP A 69 -1.48 -4.36 6.66
N PHE A 70 -0.64 -5.28 6.21
CA PHE A 70 0.61 -5.00 5.52
C PHE A 70 1.06 -6.21 4.71
N GLY A 71 1.97 -6.00 3.76
CA GLY A 71 2.50 -7.08 2.95
C GLY A 71 3.63 -6.64 2.04
N CYS A 72 4.25 -7.62 1.39
CA CYS A 72 5.28 -7.37 0.39
C CYS A 72 5.18 -8.35 -0.77
N VAL A 73 5.47 -7.88 -1.98
CA VAL A 73 5.75 -8.75 -3.12
C VAL A 73 7.23 -9.03 -3.12
N ALA A 74 7.60 -10.29 -2.95
CA ALA A 74 9.00 -10.67 -2.83
C ALA A 74 9.27 -12.05 -3.41
N SER A 75 10.39 -12.14 -4.11
CA SER A 75 11.09 -13.39 -4.40
C SER A 75 12.02 -13.75 -3.23
N PRO A 76 12.64 -14.95 -3.23
CA PRO A 76 13.69 -15.27 -2.26
C PRO A 76 14.90 -14.33 -2.30
N GLU A 77 15.09 -13.58 -3.39
CA GLU A 77 16.27 -12.72 -3.60
C GLU A 77 16.04 -11.27 -3.20
N ARG A 78 14.83 -10.73 -3.44
CA ARG A 78 14.50 -9.33 -3.11
C ARG A 78 13.00 -9.05 -3.09
N ALA A 79 12.61 -8.03 -2.33
CA ALA A 79 11.28 -7.42 -2.41
C ALA A 79 11.18 -6.41 -3.56
N ARG A 80 9.98 -6.31 -4.14
CA ARG A 80 9.66 -5.44 -5.28
C ARG A 80 8.43 -4.58 -5.09
N ALA A 81 7.60 -4.90 -4.10
CA ALA A 81 6.55 -4.01 -3.64
C ALA A 81 6.29 -4.17 -2.14
N THR A 82 5.82 -3.11 -1.50
CA THR A 82 5.33 -3.10 -0.12
C THR A 82 3.94 -2.48 -0.09
N VAL A 83 3.12 -2.93 0.85
CA VAL A 83 1.81 -2.34 1.13
C VAL A 83 1.62 -2.22 2.63
N THR A 84 1.06 -1.12 3.07
CA THR A 84 0.53 -0.94 4.42
C THR A 84 -0.89 -0.41 4.32
N THR A 85 -1.72 -0.74 5.29
CA THR A 85 -3.05 -0.14 5.45
C THR A 85 -3.24 0.30 6.89
N THR A 86 -3.42 1.61 7.09
CA THR A 86 -3.82 2.17 8.37
C THR A 86 -5.30 2.50 8.37
N VAL A 87 -5.92 2.31 9.52
CA VAL A 87 -7.32 2.68 9.76
C VAL A 87 -7.41 3.55 10.99
N GLY A 88 -8.38 4.44 11.03
CA GLY A 88 -8.63 5.27 12.18
C GLY A 88 -9.88 6.11 11.99
N THR A 89 -10.09 7.07 12.89
CA THR A 89 -11.18 8.04 12.77
C THR A 89 -10.59 9.40 12.46
N SER A 90 -11.17 10.12 11.51
CA SER A 90 -10.92 11.56 11.31
C SER A 90 -12.13 12.37 11.74
N ASP A 91 -11.89 13.61 12.17
CA ASP A 91 -12.97 14.51 12.59
C ASP A 91 -13.90 14.90 11.42
N LEU A 92 -13.41 14.82 10.19
CA LEU A 92 -14.13 15.21 8.98
C LEU A 92 -14.94 14.07 8.37
N ASP A 93 -14.37 12.86 8.34
CA ASP A 93 -14.92 11.74 7.55
C ASP A 93 -15.37 10.53 8.39
N GLY A 94 -15.18 10.57 9.71
CA GLY A 94 -15.43 9.40 10.56
C GLY A 94 -14.39 8.31 10.27
N PRO A 95 -14.79 7.03 10.11
CA PRO A 95 -13.85 5.95 9.80
C PRO A 95 -13.10 6.19 8.47
N VAL A 96 -11.77 6.16 8.53
CA VAL A 96 -10.86 6.33 7.40
C VAL A 96 -9.95 5.12 7.29
N GLU A 97 -9.71 4.68 6.06
CA GLU A 97 -8.69 3.71 5.67
C GLU A 97 -7.73 4.38 4.68
N VAL A 98 -6.42 4.18 4.90
CA VAL A 98 -5.37 4.63 3.98
C VAL A 98 -4.45 3.46 3.68
N THR A 99 -4.46 3.02 2.43
CA THR A 99 -3.51 2.05 1.90
C THR A 99 -2.41 2.77 1.14
N ILE A 100 -1.16 2.49 1.50
CA ILE A 100 0.03 3.01 0.82
C ILE A 100 0.74 1.84 0.15
N VAL A 101 1.07 1.98 -1.13
CA VAL A 101 1.84 0.98 -1.89
C VAL A 101 3.09 1.63 -2.44
N VAL A 102 4.24 0.99 -2.24
CA VAL A 102 5.47 1.28 -2.98
C VAL A 102 5.73 0.09 -3.88
N GLU A 103 5.90 0.28 -5.18
CA GLU A 103 6.18 -0.83 -6.09
C GLU A 103 7.10 -0.45 -7.24
N GLU A 104 7.90 -1.43 -7.69
CA GLU A 104 8.53 -1.34 -8.99
C GLU A 104 7.48 -1.37 -10.12
N PRO A 105 7.75 -0.75 -11.29
CA PRO A 105 6.85 -0.80 -12.43
C PRO A 105 6.48 -2.24 -12.85
N GLY A 106 5.19 -2.46 -13.12
CA GLY A 106 4.68 -3.75 -13.60
C GLY A 106 4.42 -4.80 -12.52
N ILE A 107 4.47 -4.48 -11.23
CA ILE A 107 4.02 -5.42 -10.19
C ILE A 107 2.49 -5.51 -10.17
N GLY A 108 1.80 -4.36 -10.17
CA GLY A 108 0.35 -4.23 -10.23
C GLY A 108 -0.35 -4.40 -8.88
N LEU A 109 0.39 -4.30 -7.78
CA LEU A 109 -0.18 -4.29 -6.42
C LEU A 109 -0.94 -2.99 -6.17
N GLY A 110 -0.38 -1.85 -6.58
CA GLY A 110 -1.04 -0.56 -6.44
C GLY A 110 -2.36 -0.51 -7.18
N SER A 111 -2.37 -1.00 -8.43
CA SER A 111 -3.57 -1.17 -9.23
C SER A 111 -4.61 -2.09 -8.61
N ARG A 112 -4.19 -3.21 -8.00
CA ARG A 112 -5.10 -4.10 -7.26
C ARG A 112 -5.75 -3.35 -6.09
N CYS A 113 -4.96 -2.66 -5.26
CA CYS A 113 -5.47 -1.87 -4.14
C CYS A 113 -6.39 -0.72 -4.58
N ALA A 114 -6.06 -0.11 -5.72
CA ALA A 114 -6.78 0.98 -6.35
C ALA A 114 -8.01 0.52 -7.16
N GLY A 115 -8.18 -0.78 -7.39
CA GLY A 115 -9.22 -1.35 -8.25
C GLY A 115 -9.21 -0.77 -9.67
N THR A 116 -8.02 -0.60 -10.25
CA THR A 116 -7.84 -0.22 -11.66
C THR A 116 -7.66 -1.47 -12.53
N THR A 117 -7.72 -1.30 -13.85
CA THR A 117 -7.67 -2.42 -14.81
C THR A 117 -6.26 -2.74 -15.31
N TYR A 118 -5.35 -1.77 -15.24
CA TYR A 118 -3.97 -1.86 -15.72
C TYR A 118 -3.01 -2.12 -14.57
N ASP A 119 -1.79 -2.59 -14.81
CA ASP A 119 -0.75 -2.82 -13.79
C ASP A 119 0.13 -1.58 -13.52
N ASP A 120 -0.29 -0.42 -14.04
CA ASP A 120 0.29 0.89 -13.79
C ASP A 120 -0.79 1.93 -13.43
N PRO A 121 -0.38 3.12 -12.94
CA PRO A 121 -1.30 4.22 -12.63
C PRO A 121 -2.06 4.82 -13.80
N GLY A 122 -1.68 4.56 -15.05
CA GLY A 122 -2.21 5.21 -16.24
C GLY A 122 -1.44 6.46 -16.66
N GLY A 123 -1.65 6.85 -17.93
CA GLY A 123 -0.86 7.91 -18.58
C GLY A 123 -1.08 9.31 -18.02
N GLN A 124 -2.13 9.56 -17.23
CA GLN A 124 -2.40 10.88 -16.65
C GLN A 124 -1.41 11.26 -15.53
N VAL A 125 -0.73 10.29 -14.93
CA VAL A 125 0.29 10.58 -13.90
C VAL A 125 1.49 11.26 -14.54
N GLY A 126 1.86 12.44 -14.04
CA GLY A 126 2.90 13.28 -14.62
C GLY A 126 2.40 14.29 -15.67
N HIS A 127 1.11 14.26 -16.02
CA HIS A 127 0.50 15.26 -16.90
C HIS A 127 -0.14 16.40 -16.10
N GLY A 128 0.24 17.63 -16.43
CA GLY A 128 -0.27 18.82 -15.74
C GLY A 128 0.24 18.95 -14.29
N PRO A 129 -0.28 19.96 -13.54
CA PRO A 129 0.10 20.14 -12.15
C PRO A 129 -0.41 18.98 -11.27
N PRO A 130 0.36 18.54 -10.26
CA PRO A 130 -0.12 17.56 -9.30
C PRO A 130 -1.24 18.17 -8.43
N THR A 131 -2.19 17.33 -8.01
CA THR A 131 -3.30 17.75 -7.14
C THR A 131 -2.84 17.91 -5.69
N VAL A 132 -1.95 17.02 -5.24
CA VAL A 132 -1.41 17.01 -3.87
C VAL A 132 0.08 16.65 -3.90
N ARG A 133 0.74 16.90 -2.77
CA ARG A 133 2.11 16.46 -2.51
C ARG A 133 2.13 15.71 -1.19
N VAL A 134 3.01 14.72 -1.08
CA VAL A 134 3.29 14.01 0.17
C VAL A 134 4.78 14.07 0.44
N ARG A 135 5.20 13.95 1.69
CA ARG A 135 6.63 13.86 2.03
C ARG A 135 6.98 12.43 2.40
N ALA A 136 7.49 11.66 1.44
CA ALA A 136 7.88 10.27 1.61
C ALA A 136 9.40 10.15 1.79
N GLY A 137 9.85 9.55 2.89
CA GLY A 137 11.29 9.39 3.17
C GLY A 137 12.05 10.72 3.19
N GLY A 138 11.39 11.80 3.64
CA GLY A 138 11.96 13.15 3.66
C GLY A 138 11.93 13.91 2.31
N ARG A 139 11.43 13.30 1.24
CA ARG A 139 11.33 13.93 -0.09
C ARG A 139 9.89 14.30 -0.43
N SER A 140 9.68 15.48 -1.02
CA SER A 140 8.36 15.86 -1.54
C SER A 140 8.10 15.11 -2.84
N VAL A 141 7.02 14.32 -2.87
CA VAL A 141 6.58 13.52 -4.01
C VAL A 141 5.28 14.13 -4.56
N PRO A 142 5.27 14.59 -5.83
CA PRO A 142 4.05 15.05 -6.48
C PRO A 142 3.13 13.87 -6.76
N MET A 143 1.82 14.07 -6.51
CA MET A 143 0.82 13.03 -6.63
C MET A 143 -0.31 13.49 -7.57
N TRP A 144 -0.66 12.64 -8.52
CA TRP A 144 -1.74 12.85 -9.49
C TRP A 144 -2.90 11.91 -9.18
N PRO A 145 -4.15 12.33 -9.42
CA PRO A 145 -5.29 11.45 -9.28
C PRO A 145 -5.22 10.31 -10.30
N VAL A 146 -5.68 9.14 -9.89
CA VAL A 146 -5.82 7.97 -10.77
C VAL A 146 -7.30 7.67 -10.95
N ASP A 147 -7.71 7.54 -12.20
CA ASP A 147 -9.08 7.19 -12.53
C ASP A 147 -9.35 5.73 -12.15
N THR A 148 -10.37 5.52 -11.31
CA THR A 148 -10.83 4.20 -10.90
C THR A 148 -12.13 3.82 -11.62
N ARG A 149 -12.46 2.53 -11.67
CA ARG A 149 -13.76 2.10 -12.23
C ARG A 149 -14.93 2.61 -11.37
N ASP A 150 -15.92 3.21 -12.03
CA ASP A 150 -17.11 3.88 -11.46
C ASP A 150 -18.29 2.93 -11.12
N ASP A 151 -18.06 1.64 -10.89
CA ASP A 151 -19.16 0.70 -10.66
C ASP A 151 -19.75 0.84 -9.23
N ASP A 152 -20.77 1.71 -9.12
CA ASP A 152 -21.88 1.85 -8.14
C ASP A 152 -21.60 1.57 -6.65
N ASP A 153 -20.98 2.57 -6.01
CA ASP A 153 -21.30 3.16 -4.69
C ASP A 153 -21.48 2.26 -3.43
N LEU A 154 -20.40 1.61 -3.01
CA LEU A 154 -20.08 1.33 -1.59
C LEU A 154 -18.62 1.62 -1.20
N LEU A 155 -17.79 2.06 -2.16
CA LEU A 155 -16.33 2.24 -2.04
C LEU A 155 -15.86 3.53 -2.73
N ALA A 156 -16.54 4.66 -2.48
CA ALA A 156 -16.02 5.97 -2.86
C ALA A 156 -14.60 6.07 -2.28
N ARG A 157 -13.59 5.93 -3.14
CA ARG A 157 -12.18 5.96 -2.77
C ARG A 157 -11.50 7.03 -3.61
N SER A 158 -10.53 7.70 -3.01
CA SER A 158 -9.65 8.60 -3.75
C SER A 158 -8.33 7.90 -3.94
N VAL A 159 -7.86 7.83 -5.19
CA VAL A 159 -6.58 7.21 -5.53
C VAL A 159 -5.66 8.27 -6.09
N PHE A 160 -4.43 8.28 -5.57
CA PHE A 160 -3.35 9.09 -6.09
C PHE A 160 -2.14 8.23 -6.36
N ALA A 161 -1.37 8.60 -7.38
CA ALA A 161 -0.08 8.00 -7.67
C ALA A 161 0.96 9.06 -7.99
N GLY A 162 2.19 8.79 -7.56
CA GLY A 162 3.38 9.58 -7.85
C GLY A 162 4.58 8.66 -8.03
N GLU A 163 5.71 9.22 -8.40
CA GLU A 163 6.95 8.46 -8.60
C GLU A 163 8.01 8.95 -7.62
N ALA A 164 8.66 8.01 -6.93
CA ALA A 164 9.80 8.27 -6.06
C ALA A 164 10.88 7.22 -6.31
N GLU A 165 12.08 7.68 -6.68
CA GLU A 165 13.26 6.82 -6.90
C GLU A 165 13.01 5.67 -7.90
N GLY A 166 12.28 5.95 -8.99
CA GLY A 166 11.96 4.97 -10.04
C GLY A 166 10.90 3.93 -9.64
N ARG A 167 10.19 4.17 -8.53
CA ARG A 167 9.11 3.33 -8.01
C ARG A 167 7.81 4.11 -7.99
N TRP A 168 6.70 3.42 -8.22
CA TRP A 168 5.38 3.98 -8.01
C TRP A 168 5.09 4.07 -6.52
N LEU A 169 4.58 5.22 -6.09
CA LEU A 169 3.99 5.45 -4.79
C LEU A 169 2.49 5.66 -4.98
N TRP A 170 1.67 4.79 -4.41
CA TRP A 170 0.22 4.88 -4.46
C TRP A 170 -0.34 5.23 -3.09
N LEU A 171 -1.37 6.07 -3.09
CA LEU A 171 -2.22 6.35 -1.94
C LEU A 171 -3.66 6.04 -2.31
N VAL A 172 -4.26 5.07 -1.64
CA VAL A 172 -5.66 4.69 -1.79
C VAL A 172 -6.38 5.02 -0.48
N MET A 173 -7.33 5.96 -0.53
CA MET A 173 -8.00 6.48 0.66
C MET A 173 -9.50 6.18 0.60
N ARG A 174 -10.06 5.69 1.70
CA ARG A 174 -11.50 5.45 1.86
C ARG A 174 -11.99 6.12 3.16
N PRO A 175 -13.16 6.79 3.16
CA PRO A 175 -13.93 7.19 1.99
C PRO A 175 -13.15 8.20 1.13
N ALA A 176 -13.65 8.54 -0.06
CA ALA A 176 -12.99 9.44 -1.01
C ALA A 176 -12.69 10.81 -0.40
N ALA A 177 -13.58 11.28 0.48
CA ALA A 177 -13.44 12.53 1.20
C ALA A 177 -12.21 12.57 2.13
N ALA A 178 -11.67 11.41 2.55
CA ALA A 178 -10.44 11.32 3.32
C ALA A 178 -9.22 11.92 2.59
N ALA A 179 -9.29 12.12 1.27
CA ALA A 179 -8.30 12.89 0.51
C ALA A 179 -8.07 14.31 1.06
N LEU A 180 -9.03 14.86 1.81
CA LEU A 180 -8.89 16.15 2.50
C LEU A 180 -7.79 16.16 3.57
N LEU A 181 -7.37 14.99 4.06
CA LEU A 181 -6.22 14.85 4.98
C LEU A 181 -4.87 15.20 4.30
N LEU A 182 -4.81 15.25 2.97
CA LEU A 182 -3.58 15.49 2.20
C LEU A 182 -3.22 16.97 2.02
N ARG A 183 -3.93 17.91 2.66
CA ARG A 183 -3.80 19.36 2.39
C ARG A 183 -2.45 19.99 2.79
N ASP A 184 -1.70 19.39 3.72
CA ASP A 184 -0.48 19.99 4.30
C ASP A 184 0.81 19.16 4.09
N GLU A 185 1.01 18.61 2.89
CA GLU A 185 2.11 17.69 2.58
C GLU A 185 2.23 16.54 3.61
N TRP A 186 1.27 15.62 3.57
CA TRP A 186 1.21 14.54 4.54
C TRP A 186 2.53 13.76 4.60
N LEU A 187 3.05 13.56 5.82
CA LEU A 187 4.34 12.93 6.03
C LEU A 187 4.16 11.42 6.04
N LEU A 188 4.97 10.75 5.22
CA LEU A 188 5.05 9.30 5.12
C LEU A 188 6.44 8.86 5.61
N ALA A 189 6.47 8.24 6.78
CA ALA A 189 7.72 7.76 7.38
C ALA A 189 8.02 6.33 6.93
N ASP A 190 9.28 6.07 6.60
CA ASP A 190 9.76 4.72 6.29
C ASP A 190 10.00 3.95 7.58
N VAL A 191 9.17 2.94 7.82
CA VAL A 191 9.19 2.15 9.05
C VAL A 191 10.34 1.14 9.07
N THR A 192 10.99 0.89 7.94
CA THR A 192 12.19 0.03 7.89
C THR A 192 13.36 0.66 8.65
N GLY A 193 13.37 1.98 8.78
CA GLY A 193 14.34 2.75 9.56
C GLY A 193 13.95 2.97 11.02
N PHE A 194 12.81 2.44 11.49
CA PHE A 194 12.38 2.64 12.87
C PHE A 194 13.20 1.77 13.83
N GLY A 195 13.62 2.37 14.95
CA GLY A 195 14.29 1.68 16.03
C GLY A 195 13.28 1.29 17.12
N PRO A 196 13.51 1.69 18.39
CA PRO A 196 12.57 1.45 19.48
C PRO A 196 11.14 1.95 19.24
N GLU A 197 10.94 2.95 18.38
CA GLU A 197 9.63 3.52 18.02
C GLU A 197 8.69 2.48 17.38
N ALA A 198 9.24 1.42 16.78
CA ALA A 198 8.46 0.32 16.23
C ALA A 198 7.66 -0.45 17.30
N LEU A 199 8.11 -0.43 18.56
CA LEU A 199 7.46 -1.12 19.68
C LEU A 199 6.13 -0.48 20.08
N GLU A 200 5.92 0.79 19.75
CA GLU A 200 4.71 1.54 20.11
C GLU A 200 3.66 1.53 18.99
N MET A 201 3.92 0.83 17.88
CA MET A 201 3.03 0.80 16.73
C MET A 201 1.74 0.01 17.05
N PRO A 202 0.56 0.64 17.00
CA PRO A 202 -0.70 -0.04 17.25
C PRO A 202 -1.13 -0.88 16.04
N PHE A 203 -1.50 -2.13 16.28
CA PHE A 203 -2.07 -3.04 15.28
C PHE A 203 -3.53 -3.35 15.59
N GLY A 204 -4.36 -3.45 14.55
CA GLY A 204 -5.77 -3.79 14.70
C GLY A 204 -6.65 -3.18 13.61
N GLY A 205 -7.93 -3.54 13.65
CA GLY A 205 -8.93 -3.11 12.67
C GLY A 205 -9.22 -4.18 11.60
N PRO A 206 -10.21 -3.92 10.73
CA PRO A 206 -10.60 -4.84 9.67
C PRO A 206 -9.54 -4.87 8.56
N ARG A 207 -9.32 -6.05 7.98
CA ARG A 207 -8.47 -6.21 6.80
C ARG A 207 -9.13 -5.51 5.60
N PRO A 208 -8.38 -4.77 4.76
CA PRO A 208 -8.96 -4.06 3.63
C PRO A 208 -9.47 -5.04 2.55
N THR A 209 -10.48 -4.60 1.82
CA THR A 209 -11.19 -5.38 0.80
C THR A 209 -10.73 -4.98 -0.61
N TRP A 210 -9.63 -5.57 -1.07
CA TRP A 210 -9.07 -5.43 -2.43
C TRP A 210 -8.32 -6.70 -2.89
#